data_AF-A0A6F9E082-F1
#
_entry.id   AF-A0A6F9E082-F1
#
_cell.length_a   1.000
_cell.length_b   1.000
_cell.length_c   1.000
_cell.angle_alpha   90.00
_cell.angle_beta   90.00
_cell.angle_gamma   90.00
#
_symmetry.space_group_name_H-M   'P 1'
#
loop_
_entity.id
_entity.type
_entity.pdbx_description
1 polymer ?
#
loop_
_entity_poly.entity_id
_entity_poly.type
_entity_poly.pdbx_seq_one_letter_code
_entity_poly.pdbx_strand_id
1 'polypeptide(L)' 'MKLYSILEFAEKLGVSVSTLRAWNREGKLVPLRTPTNKRRYTEDMFYQALGIGKRKETKKTVIYARVSSAGQKPDLEN' A
#
# COMPACT_ATOMS: atom_id res chain seq x y z
N MET A 1 3.68 11.61 -4.87
CA MET A 1 3.33 11.07 -3.53
C MET A 1 2.24 11.93 -2.93
N LYS A 2 1.00 11.43 -2.82
CA LYS A 2 -0.13 12.19 -2.28
C LYS A 2 -0.15 12.05 -0.75
N LEU A 3 -0.33 13.18 -0.05
CA LEU A 3 -0.46 13.23 1.39
C LEU A 3 -1.90 13.56 1.77
N TYR A 4 -2.46 12.79 2.69
CA TYR A 4 -3.80 12.96 3.20
C TYR A 4 -3.77 13.55 4.61
N SER A 5 -4.72 14.43 4.90
CA SER A 5 -5.07 14.80 6.28
C SER A 5 -5.75 13.62 6.98
N ILE A 6 -5.90 13.72 8.31
CA ILE A 6 -6.55 12.65 9.08
C ILE A 6 -8.02 12.44 8.69
N LEU A 7 -8.72 13.49 8.26
CA LEU A 7 -10.12 13.42 7.85
C LEU A 7 -10.24 12.71 6.50
N GLU A 8 -9.49 13.19 5.49
CA GLU A 8 -9.47 12.59 4.14
C GLU A 8 -9.04 11.12 4.18
N PHE A 9 -8.09 10.77 5.06
CA PHE A 9 -7.64 9.40 5.22
C PHE A 9 -8.69 8.51 5.90
N ALA A 10 -9.44 9.06 6.87
CA ALA A 10 -10.54 8.36 7.52
C ALA A 10 -11.66 8.05 6.53
N GLU A 11 -12.06 9.04 5.74
CA GLU A 11 -13.07 8.90 4.68
C GLU A 11 -12.63 7.87 3.64
N LYS A 12 -11.38 7.94 3.17
CA LYS A 12 -10.83 6.98 2.19
C LYS A 12 -10.85 5.55 2.72
N LEU A 13 -10.54 5.35 4.00
CA LEU A 13 -10.50 4.03 4.63
C LEU A 13 -11.89 3.54 5.11
N GLY A 14 -12.89 4.43 5.14
CA GLY A 14 -14.22 4.10 5.66
C GLY A 14 -14.27 3.91 7.18
N VAL A 15 -13.34 4.52 7.92
CA VAL A 15 -13.28 4.44 9.38
C VAL A 15 -13.47 5.83 10.00
N SER A 16 -13.75 5.89 11.30
CA SER A 16 -13.81 7.17 12.01
C SER A 16 -12.41 7.74 12.29
N VAL A 17 -12.34 9.06 12.46
CA VAL A 17 -11.11 9.75 12.89
C VAL A 17 -10.64 9.28 14.27
N SER A 18 -11.57 8.87 15.15
CA SER A 18 -11.23 8.32 16.47
C SER A 18 -10.50 6.98 16.35
N THR A 19 -10.89 6.11 15.42
CA THR A 19 -10.19 4.85 15.12
C THR A 19 -8.75 5.12 14.67
N LEU A 20 -8.51 6.09 13.78
CA LEU A 20 -7.15 6.45 13.38
C LEU A 20 -6.31 6.99 14.55
N ARG A 21 -6.91 7.73 15.49
CA ARG A 21 -6.22 8.20 16.71
C ARG A 21 -5.89 7.04 17.65
N ALA A 22 -6.78 6.06 17.78
CA ALA A 22 -6.54 4.84 18.55
C ALA A 22 -5.39 4.03 17.95
N TRP A 23 -5.40 3.79 16.64
CA TRP A 23 -4.30 3.08 15.95
C TRP A 23 -2.95 3.79 16.04
N ASN A 24 -2.93 5.12 16.04
CA ASN A 24 -1.72 5.89 16.31
C ASN A 24 -1.18 5.64 17.72
N ARG A 25 -2.07 5.65 18.73
CA ARG A 25 -1.72 5.38 20.13
C ARG A 25 -1.25 3.95 20.33
N GLU A 26 -1.86 2.99 19.65
CA GLU A 26 -1.53 1.57 19.68
C GLU A 26 -0.30 1.22 18.81
N GLY A 27 0.22 2.16 18.02
CA GLY A 27 1.35 1.91 17.12
C GLY A 27 1.02 1.09 15.87
N LYS A 28 -0.26 0.76 15.61
CA LYS A 28 -0.71 0.02 14.42
C LYS A 28 -0.53 0.81 13.13
N LEU A 29 -0.72 2.12 13.19
CA LEU A 29 -0.60 3.02 12.04
C LEU A 29 0.06 4.35 12.47
N VAL A 30 1.33 4.54 12.11
CA VAL A 30 2.14 5.69 12.57
C VAL A 30 2.20 6.77 11.48
N PRO A 31 1.46 7.90 11.61
CA PRO A 31 1.46 8.95 10.60
C PRO A 31 2.79 9.70 10.53
N LEU A 32 3.06 10.24 9.35
CA LEU A 32 4.10 11.24 9.17
C LEU A 32 3.72 12.51 9.94
N ARG A 33 4.73 13.15 10.53
CA ARG A 33 4.59 14.45 11.21
C ARG A 33 5.23 15.52 10.35
N THR A 34 4.51 16.60 10.09
CA THR A 34 5.11 17.80 9.49
C THR A 34 5.95 18.55 10.54
N PRO A 35 6.81 19.51 10.15
CA PRO A 35 7.52 20.37 11.09
C PRO A 35 6.58 21.09 12.08
N THR A 36 5.35 21.39 11.66
CA THR A 36 4.27 21.93 12.52
C THR A 36 3.50 20.85 13.31
N ASN A 37 4.04 19.64 13.45
CA ASN A 37 3.48 18.50 14.16
C ASN A 37 2.08 18.03 13.70
N LYS A 38 1.68 18.36 12.46
CA LYS A 38 0.41 17.88 11.88
C LYS A 38 0.58 16.44 11.39
N ARG A 39 -0.45 15.60 11.62
CA ARG A 39 -0.49 14.21 11.13
C ARG A 39 -0.78 14.19 9.63
N ARG A 40 0.03 13.49 8.86
CA ARG A 40 -0.13 13.24 7.44
C ARG A 40 -0.02 11.75 7.14
N TYR A 41 -0.87 11.26 6.26
CA TYR A 41 -0.91 9.88 5.83
C TYR A 41 -0.54 9.76 4.36
N THR A 42 0.08 8.65 3.98
CA THR A 42 0.46 8.35 2.60
C THR A 42 -0.44 7.26 2.03
N GLU A 43 -0.39 7.08 0.73
CA GLU A 43 -1.08 5.97 0.07
C GLU A 43 -0.52 4.59 0.47
N ASP A 44 0.77 4.49 0.73
CA ASP A 44 1.39 3.26 1.27
C ASP A 44 0.77 2.85 2.63
N MET A 45 0.47 3.83 3.48
CA MET A 45 -0.19 3.60 4.76
C MET A 45 -1.64 3.15 4.61
N PHE A 46 -2.31 3.55 3.52
CA PHE A 46 -3.65 3.07 3.20
C PHE A 46 -3.63 1.57 2.88
N TYR A 47 -2.69 1.14 2.02
CA TYR A 47 -2.49 -0.27 1.73
C TYR A 47 -2.11 -1.08 2.99
N GLN A 48 -1.21 -0.53 3.82
CA GLN A 48 -0.88 -1.13 5.12
C GLN A 48 -2.12 -1.30 6.02
N ALA A 49 -2.99 -0.28 6.10
CA ALA A 49 -4.20 -0.32 6.92
C ALA A 49 -5.22 -1.34 6.41
N LEU A 50 -5.29 -1.57 5.09
CA LEU A 50 -6.12 -2.61 4.48
C LEU A 50 -5.56 -4.03 4.69
N GLY A 51 -4.40 -4.18 5.34
CA GLY A 51 -3.69 -5.48 5.41
C GLY A 51 -3.10 -5.90 4.05
N ILE A 52 -3.25 -5.08 3.03
CA ILE A 52 -2.52 -5.14 1.76
C ILE A 52 -1.15 -4.50 2.02
N GLY A 53 -0.42 -5.01 3.01
CA GLY A 53 0.96 -4.57 3.18
C GLY A 53 1.68 -4.73 1.84
N LYS A 54 2.66 -3.86 1.57
CA LYS A 54 3.79 -4.28 0.73
C LYS A 54 4.35 -5.52 1.45
N ARG A 55 3.82 -6.72 1.14
CA ARG A 55 4.61 -7.92 1.27
C ARG A 55 5.92 -7.50 0.64
N LYS A 56 7.01 -7.64 1.38
CA LYS A 56 8.33 -7.64 0.80
C LYS A 56 8.29 -8.85 -0.14
N GLU A 57 7.68 -8.66 -1.30
CA GLU A 57 7.40 -9.71 -2.25
C GLU A 57 8.76 -9.99 -2.82
N THR A 58 9.44 -10.97 -2.21
CA THR A 58 10.06 -12.00 -3.02
C THR A 58 8.96 -12.42 -4.00
N LYS A 59 8.92 -11.78 -5.17
CA LYS A 59 7.95 -12.10 -6.22
C LYS A 59 8.03 -13.60 -6.38
N LYS A 60 6.96 -14.32 -6.04
CA LYS A 60 6.94 -15.76 -6.17
C LYS A 60 6.77 -16.03 -7.65
N THR A 61 7.75 -16.65 -8.30
CA THR A 61 7.57 -17.14 -9.67
C THR A 61 6.46 -18.18 -9.63
N VAL A 62 5.26 -17.81 -10.10
CA VAL A 62 4.09 -18.69 -10.11
C VAL A 62 4.10 -19.57 -11.36
N ILE A 63 4.60 -19.03 -12.48
CA ILE A 63 4.64 -19.72 -13.77
C ILE A 63 5.97 -19.38 -14.46
N TYR A 64 6.63 -20.41 -14.98
CA TYR A 64 7.73 -20.29 -15.92
C TYR A 64 7.30 -20.86 -17.26
N ALA A 65 7.40 -20.08 -18.32
CA ALA A 65 7.09 -20.49 -19.68
C ALA A 65 8.33 -20.38 -20.56
N ARG A 66 8.52 -21.38 -21.44
CA ARG A 66 9.57 -21.37 -22.47
C ARG A 66 9.04 -21.95 -23.77
N VAL A 67 9.62 -21.53 -24.89
CA VAL A 67 9.28 -22.02 -26.23
C VAL A 67 10.31 -23.04 -26.73
N SER A 68 9.87 -23.98 -27.55
CA SER A 68 10.72 -25.03 -28.14
C SER A 68 11.62 -24.52 -29.26
N SER A 69 11.24 -23.43 -29.93
CA SER A 69 12.01 -22.81 -31.01
C SER A 69 11.91 -21.29 -30.96
N ALA A 70 12.89 -20.60 -31.54
CA ALA A 70 12.93 -19.14 -31.54
C ALA A 70 11.77 -18.50 -32.30
N GLY A 71 11.16 -19.21 -33.27
CA GLY A 71 10.03 -18.72 -34.07
C GLY A 71 8.71 -18.65 -33.31
N GLN A 72 8.59 -19.31 -32.15
CA GLN A 72 7.40 -19.31 -31.30
C GLN A 72 7.44 -18.24 -30.21
N LYS A 73 8.50 -17.42 -30.17
CA LYS A 73 8.59 -16.27 -29.26
C LYS A 73 7.42 -15.29 -29.36
N PRO A 74 6.82 -15.02 -30.55
CA PRO A 74 5.65 -14.15 -30.65
C PRO A 74 4.46 -14.64 -29.83
N ASP A 75 4.31 -15.96 -29.63
CA ASP A 75 3.21 -16.55 -28.84
C ASP A 75 3.29 -16.21 -27.33
N LEU A 76 4.41 -15.62 -26.87
CA LEU A 76 4.62 -15.19 -25.49
C LEU A 76 4.33 -13.70 -25.27
N GLU A 77 4.07 -12.92 -26.32
CA GLU A 77 3.73 -11.50 -26.21
C GLU A 77 2.21 -11.37 -26.06
N ASN A 78 1.76 -10.93 -24.86
CA ASN A 78 0.35 -10.61 -24.58
C ASN A 78 0.05 -9.14 -24.86
#